data_AF-A0A1F5BVI1-F1
#
_entry.id   AF-A0A1F5BVI1-F1
#
_cell.length_a   1.000
_cell.length_b   1.000
_cell.length_c   1.000
_cell.angle_alpha   90.00
_cell.angle_beta   90.00
_cell.angle_gamma   90.00
#
_symmetry.space_group_name_H-M   'P 1'
#
loop_
_entity.id
_entity.type
_entity.pdbx_description
1 polymer ?
#
loop_
_entity_poly.entity_id
_entity_poly.type
_entity_poly.pdbx_seq_one_letter_code
_entity_poly.pdbx_strand_id
1 'polypeptide(L)'
;MMMKIETLGNMIDVVEKHWPFDETTYPELHSLSQEQKNLFTLKHILFHQIKAVAKLTEVCEVVDHGKSLDGDKLHVAVRNFFINTLRLTRAAGYEEDGLKTLVRLWVEEKHQP
;
A
#
# COMPACT_ATOMS: atom_id res chain seq x y z
N MET A 1 -22.13 -12.90 -5.09
CA MET A 1 -22.41 -11.49 -4.77
C MET A 1 -21.11 -10.71 -4.92
N MET A 2 -20.98 -9.85 -5.94
CA MET A 2 -19.80 -8.97 -6.06
C MET A 2 -19.86 -7.94 -4.92
N MET A 3 -18.80 -7.85 -4.14
CA MET A 3 -18.68 -6.83 -3.09
C MET A 3 -18.51 -5.47 -3.77
N LYS A 4 -19.40 -4.52 -3.47
CA LYS A 4 -19.27 -3.14 -3.91
C LYS A 4 -18.11 -2.50 -3.15
N ILE A 5 -17.05 -2.15 -3.88
CA ILE A 5 -15.87 -1.47 -3.33
C ILE A 5 -16.15 0.03 -3.33
N GLU A 6 -16.99 0.48 -2.41
CA GLU A 6 -17.44 1.89 -2.34
C GLU A 6 -16.69 2.69 -1.27
N THR A 7 -16.01 2.03 -0.33
CA THR A 7 -15.30 2.67 0.79
C THR A 7 -13.83 2.25 0.85
N LEU A 8 -13.00 3.05 1.53
CA LEU A 8 -11.59 2.73 1.79
C LEU A 8 -11.43 1.44 2.60
N GLY A 9 -12.27 1.20 3.62
CA GLY A 9 -12.27 -0.04 4.38
C GLY A 9 -12.49 -1.26 3.49
N ASN A 10 -13.52 -1.21 2.63
CA ASN A 10 -13.79 -2.28 1.66
C ASN A 10 -12.59 -2.50 0.71
N MET A 11 -11.87 -1.45 0.32
CA MET A 11 -10.66 -1.59 -0.51
C MET A 11 -9.54 -2.32 0.23
N ILE A 12 -9.29 -1.95 1.49
CA ILE A 12 -8.28 -2.60 2.35
C ILE A 12 -8.61 -4.10 2.45
N ASP A 13 -9.86 -4.45 2.73
CA ASP A 13 -10.27 -5.84 2.90
C ASP A 13 -10.16 -6.67 1.61
N VAL A 14 -10.51 -6.09 0.46
CA VAL A 14 -10.31 -6.76 -0.83
C VAL A 14 -8.85 -7.08 -1.07
N VAL A 15 -7.97 -6.11 -0.80
CA VAL A 15 -6.53 -6.25 -1.01
C VAL A 15 -5.96 -7.31 -0.07
N GLU A 16 -6.28 -7.26 1.22
CA GLU A 16 -5.80 -8.24 2.21
C GLU A 16 -6.28 -9.66 1.89
N LYS A 17 -7.54 -9.80 1.46
CA LYS A 17 -8.09 -11.11 1.06
C LYS A 17 -7.40 -11.68 -0.18
N HIS A 18 -6.95 -10.84 -1.10
CA HIS A 18 -6.34 -11.30 -2.34
C HIS A 18 -4.83 -11.60 -2.19
N TRP A 19 -4.16 -10.97 -1.23
CA TRP A 19 -2.73 -11.18 -0.94
C TRP A 19 -2.49 -11.46 0.54
N PRO A 20 -2.96 -12.62 1.06
CA PRO A 20 -2.83 -12.96 2.46
C PRO A 20 -1.36 -13.17 2.86
N PHE A 21 -1.01 -12.76 4.07
CA PHE A 21 0.24 -13.12 4.72
C PHE A 21 0.01 -14.32 5.64
N ASP A 22 -0.04 -15.50 5.05
CA ASP A 22 -0.25 -16.76 5.75
C ASP A 22 0.84 -17.79 5.42
N GLU A 23 0.82 -18.89 6.14
CA GLU A 23 1.80 -19.98 6.02
C GLU A 23 1.64 -20.78 4.72
N THR A 24 0.51 -20.65 4.03
CA THR A 24 0.30 -21.25 2.71
C THR A 24 1.09 -20.49 1.65
N THR A 25 1.09 -19.16 1.76
CA THR A 25 1.77 -18.25 0.82
C THR A 25 3.24 -18.07 1.18
N TYR A 26 3.54 -18.04 2.48
CA TYR A 26 4.87 -17.82 3.06
C TYR A 26 5.17 -18.91 4.11
N PRO A 27 5.63 -20.10 3.70
CA PRO A 27 5.88 -21.22 4.60
C PRO A 27 6.83 -20.91 5.77
N GLU A 28 7.73 -19.94 5.60
CA GLU A 28 8.65 -19.48 6.65
C GLU A 28 7.92 -18.97 7.90
N LEU A 29 6.69 -18.46 7.73
CA LEU A 29 5.88 -17.95 8.83
C LEU A 29 5.58 -19.03 9.88
N HIS A 30 5.51 -20.32 9.51
CA HIS A 30 5.15 -21.41 10.43
C HIS A 30 6.10 -21.51 11.64
N SER A 31 7.35 -21.08 11.47
CA SER A 31 8.39 -21.17 12.51
C SER A 31 8.54 -19.89 13.35
N LEU A 32 7.82 -18.83 13.00
CA LEU A 32 8.01 -17.50 13.58
C LEU A 32 7.03 -17.24 14.73
N SER A 33 7.50 -16.49 15.73
CA SER A 33 6.61 -15.89 16.74
C SER A 33 5.67 -14.86 16.11
N GLN A 34 4.58 -14.49 16.79
CA GLN A 34 3.65 -13.49 16.25
C GLN A 34 4.33 -12.15 15.97
N GLU A 35 5.26 -11.73 16.82
CA GLU A 35 6.05 -10.51 16.62
C GLU A 35 6.91 -10.60 15.35
N GLN A 36 7.56 -11.75 15.14
CA GLN A 36 8.36 -12.01 13.95
C GLN A 36 7.49 -12.08 12.68
N LYS A 37 6.29 -12.66 12.76
CA LYS A 37 5.30 -12.66 11.66
C LYS A 37 4.91 -11.22 11.30
N ASN A 38 4.57 -10.40 12.29
CA ASN A 38 4.22 -8.99 12.08
C ASN A 38 5.38 -8.21 11.43
N LEU A 39 6.60 -8.40 11.93
CA LEU A 39 7.80 -7.77 11.38
C LEU A 39 8.09 -8.23 9.95
N PHE A 40 7.91 -9.51 9.64
CA PHE A 40 8.04 -10.06 8.29
C PHE A 40 7.05 -9.39 7.35
N THR A 41 5.76 -9.38 7.72
CA THR A 41 4.69 -8.77 6.93
C THR A 41 4.98 -7.30 6.63
N LEU A 42 5.32 -6.53 7.66
CA LEU A 42 5.65 -5.11 7.50
C LEU A 42 6.85 -4.90 6.57
N LYS A 43 7.95 -5.63 6.78
CA LYS A 43 9.14 -5.54 5.91
C LYS A 43 8.82 -5.90 4.47
N HIS A 44 8.02 -6.96 4.26
CA HIS A 44 7.67 -7.43 2.92
C HIS A 44 6.83 -6.39 2.17
N ILE A 45 5.83 -5.80 2.83
CA ILE A 45 5.01 -4.74 2.22
C ILE A 45 5.86 -3.50 1.94
N LEU A 46 6.71 -3.07 2.88
CA LEU A 46 7.60 -1.93 2.69
C LEU A 46 8.54 -2.13 1.49
N PHE A 47 9.04 -3.34 1.28
CA PHE A 47 9.87 -3.64 0.12
C PHE A 47 9.10 -3.47 -1.21
N HIS A 48 7.84 -3.91 -1.26
CA HIS A 48 6.98 -3.66 -2.42
C HIS A 48 6.64 -2.17 -2.58
N GLN A 49 6.45 -1.43 -1.48
CA GLN A 49 6.26 0.01 -1.51
C GLN A 49 7.46 0.74 -2.12
N ILE A 50 8.68 0.38 -1.71
CA ILE A 50 9.92 0.93 -2.28
C ILE A 50 10.01 0.67 -3.79
N LYS A 51 9.69 -0.55 -4.23
CA LYS A 51 9.64 -0.88 -5.66
C LYS A 51 8.61 -0.06 -6.42
N ALA A 52 7.43 0.16 -5.84
CA ALA A 52 6.39 0.97 -6.45
C ALA A 52 6.80 2.44 -6.58
N VAL A 53 7.46 2.99 -5.55
CA VAL A 53 8.06 4.34 -5.59
C VAL A 53 9.10 4.43 -6.71
N ALA A 54 10.03 3.47 -6.78
CA ALA A 54 11.05 3.46 -7.83
C ALA A 54 10.43 3.43 -9.25
N LYS A 55 9.33 2.70 -9.43
CA LYS A 55 8.61 2.66 -10.70
C LYS A 55 7.94 4.00 -11.03
N LEU A 56 7.39 4.70 -10.04
CA LEU A 56 6.89 6.07 -10.25
C LEU A 56 8.01 7.00 -10.66
N THR A 57 9.18 6.92 -10.00
CA THR A 57 10.35 7.72 -10.36
C THR A 57 10.79 7.47 -11.80
N GLU A 58 10.91 6.22 -12.22
CA GLU A 58 11.27 5.85 -13.61
C GLU A 58 10.29 6.44 -14.63
N VAL A 59 8.99 6.45 -14.31
CA VAL A 59 7.95 7.06 -15.16
C VAL A 59 8.07 8.58 -15.22
N CYS A 60 8.55 9.25 -14.18
CA CYS A 60 8.78 10.69 -14.20
C CYS A 60 10.09 11.06 -14.90
N GLU A 61 11.16 10.29 -14.69
CA GLU A 61 12.51 10.55 -15.22
C GLU A 61 12.54 10.62 -16.76
N VAL A 62 11.66 9.88 -17.45
CA VAL A 62 11.58 9.98 -18.91
C VAL A 62 11.21 11.38 -19.40
N VAL A 63 10.47 12.16 -18.60
CA VAL A 63 10.11 13.54 -18.92
C VAL A 63 11.32 14.47 -18.79
N ASP A 64 12.18 14.24 -17.80
CA ASP A 64 13.43 14.99 -17.63
C ASP A 64 14.39 14.79 -18.82
N HIS A 65 14.23 13.67 -19.55
CA HIS A 65 14.94 13.38 -20.79
C HIS A 65 14.19 13.84 -22.05
N GLY A 66 13.15 14.67 -21.93
CA GLY A 66 12.40 15.25 -23.04
C GLY A 66 11.44 14.29 -23.74
N LYS A 67 11.13 13.12 -23.14
CA LYS A 67 10.14 12.17 -23.67
C LYS A 67 8.76 12.45 -23.08
N SER A 68 7.73 11.98 -23.77
CA SER A 68 6.36 12.04 -23.25
C SER A 68 6.13 11.02 -22.14
N LEU A 69 5.25 11.39 -21.20
CA LEU A 69 4.80 10.51 -20.13
C LEU A 69 3.98 9.36 -20.69
N ASP A 70 4.31 8.13 -20.30
CA ASP A 70 3.57 6.93 -20.65
C ASP A 70 2.43 6.73 -19.64
N GLY A 71 1.20 7.06 -20.06
CA GLY A 71 0.02 7.02 -19.21
C GLY A 71 -0.31 5.62 -18.67
N ASP A 72 -0.07 4.57 -19.45
CA ASP A 72 -0.33 3.20 -19.02
C ASP A 72 0.66 2.77 -17.94
N LYS A 73 1.95 3.12 -18.10
CA LYS A 73 2.96 2.87 -17.06
C LYS A 73 2.68 3.68 -15.79
N LEU A 74 2.25 4.93 -15.93
CA LEU A 74 1.84 5.75 -14.78
C LEU A 74 0.68 5.09 -14.03
N HIS A 75 -0.38 4.67 -14.74
CA HIS A 75 -1.51 4.00 -14.12
C HIS A 75 -1.11 2.73 -13.36
N VAL A 76 -0.25 1.90 -13.94
CA VAL A 76 0.24 0.69 -13.27
C VAL A 76 1.08 1.03 -12.04
N ALA A 77 1.95 2.04 -12.12
CA ALA A 77 2.79 2.47 -11.01
C ALA A 77 1.94 3.04 -9.85
N VAL A 78 0.98 3.92 -10.15
CA VAL A 78 0.05 4.50 -9.17
C VAL A 78 -0.80 3.41 -8.53
N ARG A 79 -1.35 2.47 -9.32
CA ARG A 79 -2.13 1.34 -8.79
C ARG A 79 -1.31 0.52 -7.79
N ASN A 80 -0.09 0.14 -8.15
CA ASN A 80 0.75 -0.69 -7.28
C ASN A 80 1.16 0.07 -6.01
N PHE A 81 1.48 1.36 -6.13
CA PHE A 81 1.75 2.23 -4.98
C PHE A 81 0.55 2.29 -4.03
N PHE A 82 -0.65 2.47 -4.58
CA PHE A 82 -1.87 2.56 -3.79
C PHE A 82 -2.19 1.24 -3.09
N ILE A 83 -2.13 0.11 -3.79
CA ILE A 83 -2.35 -1.23 -3.21
C ILE A 83 -1.39 -1.46 -2.02
N ASN A 84 -0.11 -1.15 -2.18
CA ASN A 84 0.86 -1.34 -1.11
C ASN A 84 0.62 -0.38 0.08
N THR A 85 0.14 0.82 -0.18
CA THR A 85 -0.27 1.77 0.87
C THR A 85 -1.46 1.24 1.70
N LEU A 86 -2.45 0.62 1.05
CA LEU A 86 -3.57 -0.01 1.73
C LEU A 86 -3.13 -1.18 2.63
N ARG A 87 -2.21 -2.02 2.14
CA ARG A 87 -1.62 -3.12 2.93
C ARG A 87 -0.83 -2.60 4.12
N LEU A 88 -0.03 -1.54 3.94
CA LEU A 88 0.70 -0.90 5.04
C LEU A 88 -0.22 -0.37 6.12
N THR A 89 -1.38 0.16 5.75
CA THR A 89 -2.37 0.69 6.70
C THR A 89 -2.76 -0.39 7.70
N ARG A 90 -3.15 -1.57 7.22
CA ARG A 90 -3.51 -2.71 8.09
C ARG A 90 -2.30 -3.23 8.87
N ALA A 91 -1.14 -3.39 8.22
CA ALA A 91 0.07 -3.90 8.87
C ALA A 91 0.61 -2.97 9.97
N ALA A 92 0.35 -1.66 9.88
CA ALA A 92 0.68 -0.68 10.90
C ALA A 92 -0.36 -0.60 12.04
N GLY A 93 -1.41 -1.43 12.01
CA GLY A 93 -2.44 -1.49 13.04
C GLY A 93 -3.49 -0.38 12.94
N TYR A 94 -3.62 0.28 11.78
CA TYR A 94 -4.71 1.21 11.58
C TYR A 94 -6.01 0.47 11.27
N GLU A 95 -7.08 0.91 11.93
CA GLU A 95 -8.45 0.52 11.60
C GLU A 95 -8.88 1.08 10.22
N GLU A 96 -10.02 0.62 9.69
CA GLU A 96 -10.51 0.94 8.34
C GLU A 96 -10.54 2.44 8.00
N ASP A 97 -10.82 3.29 8.99
CA ASP A 97 -10.85 4.74 8.85
C ASP A 97 -9.61 5.45 9.43
N GLY A 98 -8.62 4.69 9.89
CA GLY A 98 -7.40 5.22 10.49
C GLY A 98 -6.62 6.11 9.52
N LEU A 99 -6.50 5.69 8.26
CA LEU A 99 -5.83 6.51 7.23
C LEU A 99 -6.59 7.82 6.95
N LYS A 100 -7.93 7.79 6.89
CA LYS A 100 -8.74 9.01 6.73
C LYS A 100 -8.53 9.97 7.89
N THR A 101 -8.47 9.41 9.10
CA THR A 101 -8.23 10.19 10.33
C THR A 101 -6.85 10.85 10.30
N LEU A 102 -5.81 10.11 9.92
CA LEU A 102 -4.46 10.66 9.77
C LEU A 102 -4.41 11.81 8.76
N VAL A 103 -5.02 11.63 7.58
CA VAL A 103 -5.06 12.69 6.57
C VAL A 103 -5.81 13.91 7.10
N ARG A 104 -6.95 13.72 7.75
CA ARG A 104 -7.72 14.82 8.34
C ARG A 104 -6.90 15.59 9.37
N LEU A 105 -6.28 14.89 10.33
CA LEU A 105 -5.46 15.50 11.38
C LEU A 105 -4.28 16.26 10.77
N TRP A 106 -3.59 15.68 9.80
CA TRP A 106 -2.49 16.36 9.10
C TRP A 106 -2.95 17.64 8.39
N VAL A 107 -4.13 17.63 7.75
CA VAL A 107 -4.70 18.84 7.15
C VAL A 107 -5.00 19.88 8.23
N GLU A 108 -5.65 19.50 9.32
CA GLU A 108 -5.99 20.40 10.43
C GLU A 108 -4.72 21.03 11.05
N GLU A 109 -3.67 20.25 11.30
CA GLU A 109 -2.38 20.74 11.80
C GLU A 109 -1.72 21.77 10.86
N LYS A 110 -1.84 21.57 9.54
CA LYS A 110 -1.26 22.49 8.53
C LYS A 110 -2.06 23.77 8.34
N HIS A 111 -3.30 23.81 8.81
CA HIS A 111 -4.20 24.96 8.70
C HIS A 111 -4.48 25.63 10.06
N GLN A 112 -3.77 25.25 11.12
CA GLN A 112 -3.70 26.04 12.34
C GLN A 112 -2.84 27.30 12.09
N PRO A 113 -3.33 28.51 12.41
CA PRO A 113 -2.62 29.77 12.21
C PRO A 113 -1.34 29.90 13.05
#